data_AF-A0A380HB82-F1
#
_entry.id   AF-A0A380HB82-F1
#
_cell.length_a   1.000
_cell.length_b   1.000
_cell.length_c   1.000
_cell.angle_alpha   90.00
_cell.angle_beta   90.00
_cell.angle_gamma   90.00
#
_symmetry.space_group_name_H-M   'P 1'
#
loop_
_entity.id
_entity.type
_entity.pdbx_description
1 polymer ?
#
loop_
_entity_poly.entity_id
_entity_poly.type
_entity_poly.pdbx_seq_one_letter_code
_entity_poly.pdbx_strand_id
1 'polypeptide(L)'
;MKVRYIYITQLLISLIPVKENASEKYIGLIFLPFVIAIVSSIMIVLFHRKFDSRYPKIGEKHYTEKIFKTMDEGERRITLVSMYKVNQNNTALLLINIILIGAFSILSDVNQTVTLIILIILFTYNRLFIKGE
;
A
#
# COMPACT_ATOMS: atom_id res chain seq x y z
N MET A 1 -3.22 14.32 -10.88
CA MET A 1 -4.03 13.54 -11.84
C MET A 1 -3.22 12.45 -12.57
N LYS A 2 -2.07 12.75 -13.20
CA LYS A 2 -1.28 11.79 -14.01
C LYS A 2 -0.80 10.52 -13.27
N VAL A 3 -0.33 10.64 -12.03
CA VAL A 3 0.21 9.49 -11.25
C VAL A 3 -0.88 8.47 -10.86
N ARG A 4 -2.12 8.93 -10.62
CA ARG A 4 -3.25 8.05 -10.26
C ARG A 4 -3.61 7.11 -11.42
N TYR A 5 -3.52 7.61 -12.65
CA TYR A 5 -3.73 6.80 -13.86
C TYR A 5 -2.60 5.79 -14.07
N ILE A 6 -1.35 6.11 -13.73
CA ILE A 6 -0.22 5.17 -13.85
C ILE A 6 -0.46 3.93 -12.96
N TYR A 7 -0.85 4.11 -11.69
CA TYR A 7 -1.12 2.98 -10.81
C TYR A 7 -2.34 2.16 -11.24
N ILE A 8 -3.41 2.83 -11.72
CA ILE A 8 -4.60 2.14 -12.22
C ILE A 8 -4.27 1.34 -13.49
N THR A 9 -3.52 1.91 -14.43
CA THR A 9 -3.11 1.23 -15.66
C THR A 9 -2.17 0.05 -15.38
N GLN A 10 -1.24 0.20 -14.44
CA GLN A 10 -0.40 -0.90 -13.96
C GLN A 10 -1.22 -2.05 -13.36
N LEU A 11 -2.23 -1.73 -12.54
CA LEU A 11 -3.12 -2.72 -11.95
C LEU A 11 -3.92 -3.46 -13.03
N LEU A 12 -4.46 -2.75 -14.04
CA LEU A 12 -5.17 -3.36 -15.16
C LEU A 12 -4.27 -4.27 -16.00
N ILE A 13 -3.02 -3.87 -16.27
CA ILE A 13 -2.05 -4.69 -17.01
C ILE A 13 -1.73 -5.98 -16.23
N SER A 14 -1.64 -5.92 -14.90
CA SER A 14 -1.39 -7.11 -14.06
C SER A 14 -2.50 -8.17 -14.11
N LEU A 15 -3.73 -7.79 -14.49
CA LEU A 15 -4.87 -8.71 -14.58
C LEU A 15 -4.93 -9.49 -15.91
N ILE A 16 -4.27 -9.01 -16.96
CA ILE A 16 -4.24 -9.64 -18.30
C ILE A 16 -3.71 -11.09 -18.23
N PRO A 17 -2.52 -11.35 -17.66
CA PRO A 17 -1.99 -12.73 -17.59
C PRO A 17 -2.81 -13.66 -16.70
N VAL A 18 -3.52 -13.12 -15.70
CA VAL A 18 -4.40 -13.88 -14.80
C VAL A 18 -5.64 -14.38 -15.55
N LYS A 19 -6.19 -13.58 -16.47
CA LYS A 19 -7.38 -13.94 -17.25
C LYS A 19 -7.09 -15.00 -18.32
N GLU A 20 -5.90 -14.99 -18.90
CA GLU A 20 -5.55 -15.88 -20.03
C GLU A 20 -4.99 -17.24 -19.59
N ASN A 21 -5.03 -17.56 -18.29
CA ASN A 21 -4.44 -18.79 -17.74
C ASN A 21 -2.97 -18.94 -18.20
N ALA A 22 -2.24 -17.83 -18.13
CA ALA A 22 -0.92 -17.70 -18.76
C ALA A 22 0.06 -18.76 -18.24
N SER A 23 0.85 -19.31 -19.16
CA SER A 23 1.91 -20.27 -18.85
C SER A 23 2.85 -19.74 -17.76
N GLU A 24 3.38 -20.63 -16.91
CA GLU A 24 4.33 -20.33 -15.83
C GLU A 24 5.50 -19.45 -16.27
N LYS A 25 5.88 -19.51 -17.55
CA LYS A 25 6.92 -18.67 -18.17
C LYS A 25 6.66 -17.16 -18.04
N TYR A 26 5.41 -16.74 -17.84
CA TYR A 26 5.01 -15.33 -17.74
C TYR A 26 4.78 -14.85 -16.30
N ILE A 27 5.09 -15.66 -15.28
CA ILE A 27 4.97 -15.27 -13.87
C ILE A 27 5.74 -13.97 -13.56
N GLY A 28 6.91 -13.78 -14.17
CA GLY A 28 7.70 -12.55 -13.98
C GLY A 28 7.02 -11.29 -14.48
N LEU A 29 6.16 -11.39 -15.50
CA LEU A 29 5.44 -10.25 -16.07
C LEU A 29 4.37 -9.71 -15.12
N ILE A 30 3.83 -10.56 -14.22
CA ILE A 30 2.85 -10.17 -13.19
C ILE A 30 3.49 -9.21 -12.17
N PHE A 31 4.78 -9.39 -11.87
CA PHE A 31 5.49 -8.56 -10.88
C PHE A 31 6.00 -7.23 -11.44
N LEU A 32 6.18 -7.12 -12.75
CA LEU A 32 6.70 -5.91 -13.42
C LEU A 32 5.96 -4.61 -13.02
N PRO A 33 4.61 -4.54 -13.04
CA PRO A 33 3.90 -3.33 -12.61
C PRO A 33 4.19 -2.95 -11.15
N PHE A 34 4.34 -3.93 -10.26
CA PHE A 34 4.66 -3.69 -8.85
C PHE A 34 6.07 -3.13 -8.68
N VAL A 35 7.05 -3.64 -9.43
CA VAL A 35 8.43 -3.12 -9.40
C VAL A 35 8.48 -1.66 -9.84
N ILE A 36 7.81 -1.32 -10.95
CA ILE A 36 7.78 0.06 -11.44
C ILE A 36 7.10 0.99 -10.42
N ALA A 37 6.02 0.54 -9.78
CA ALA A 37 5.35 1.27 -8.71
C ALA A 37 6.26 1.53 -7.51
N ILE A 38 7.00 0.51 -7.05
CA ILE A 38 7.94 0.61 -5.93
C ILE A 38 9.04 1.62 -6.25
N VAL A 39 9.69 1.49 -7.41
CA VAL A 39 10.76 2.41 -7.84
C VAL A 39 10.26 3.86 -7.88
N SER A 40 9.09 4.08 -8.49
CA SER A 40 8.49 5.41 -8.59
C SER A 40 8.18 6.01 -7.22
N SER A 41 7.68 5.20 -6.28
CA SER A 41 7.36 5.64 -4.92
C SER A 41 8.62 6.00 -4.13
N ILE A 42 9.67 5.17 -4.21
CA ILE A 42 10.96 5.44 -3.56
C ILE A 42 11.56 6.75 -4.05
N MET A 43 11.47 7.07 -5.35
CA MET A 43 11.97 8.34 -5.88
C MET A 43 11.26 9.55 -5.26
N ILE A 44 9.94 9.50 -5.09
CA ILE A 44 9.19 10.59 -4.45
C ILE A 44 9.65 10.77 -3.00
N VAL A 45 9.80 9.67 -2.27
CA VAL A 45 10.24 9.70 -0.88
C VAL A 45 11.66 10.22 -0.75
N LEU A 46 12.62 9.73 -1.54
CA LEU A 46 14.03 10.15 -1.41
C LEU A 46 14.28 11.59 -1.87
N PHE A 47 13.52 12.07 -2.86
CA PHE A 47 13.76 13.37 -3.47
C PHE A 47 12.78 14.48 -3.04
N HIS A 48 11.92 14.26 -2.03
CA HIS A 48 10.94 15.27 -1.60
C HIS A 48 11.60 16.62 -1.27
N ARG A 49 12.82 16.63 -0.71
CA ARG A 49 13.53 17.85 -0.31
C ARG A 49 14.13 18.63 -1.49
N LYS A 50 14.27 17.98 -2.65
CA LYS A 50 14.62 18.65 -3.91
C LYS A 50 13.47 19.53 -4.41
N PHE A 51 12.23 19.15 -4.08
CA PHE A 51 11.03 19.90 -4.47
C PHE A 51 10.66 20.97 -3.45
N ASP A 52 10.85 20.73 -2.15
CA ASP A 52 10.65 21.74 -1.11
C ASP A 52 11.70 21.61 0.01
N SER A 53 12.50 22.66 0.17
CA SER A 53 13.61 22.71 1.13
C SER A 53 13.17 22.75 2.59
N ARG A 54 11.90 23.06 2.88
CA ARG A 54 11.35 23.13 4.25
C ARG A 54 11.17 21.75 4.88
N TYR A 55 11.13 20.69 4.07
CA TYR A 55 10.95 19.34 4.59
C TYR A 55 12.20 18.86 5.34
N PRO A 56 12.04 18.22 6.52
CA PRO A 56 13.16 17.67 7.30
C PRO A 56 13.89 16.55 6.54
N LYS A 57 15.13 16.22 6.93
CA LYS A 57 15.86 15.08 6.34
C LYS A 57 15.22 13.76 6.79
N ILE A 58 15.18 12.77 5.89
CA ILE A 58 14.76 11.41 6.25
C ILE A 58 15.68 10.89 7.38
N GLY A 59 15.09 10.34 8.44
CA GLY A 59 15.81 9.85 9.62
C GLY A 59 16.19 10.92 10.65
N GLU A 60 15.79 12.18 10.45
CA GLU A 60 15.99 13.23 11.44
C GLU A 60 15.10 13.02 12.68
N LYS A 61 15.62 13.31 13.88
CA LYS A 61 14.83 13.20 15.12
C LYS A 61 13.57 14.07 15.05
N HIS A 62 12.45 13.55 15.55
CA HIS A 62 11.15 14.21 15.51
C HIS A 62 10.68 14.59 14.09
N TYR A 63 11.04 13.79 13.07
CA TYR A 63 10.67 14.01 11.67
C TYR A 63 9.19 14.36 11.49
N THR A 64 8.31 13.55 12.07
CA THR A 64 6.85 13.72 12.00
C THR A 64 6.39 15.06 12.57
N GLU A 65 6.90 15.45 13.75
CA GLU A 65 6.56 16.73 14.37
C GLU A 65 7.05 17.91 13.54
N LYS A 66 8.26 17.81 12.96
CA LYS A 66 8.82 18.87 12.09
C LYS A 66 8.00 19.04 10.81
N ILE A 67 7.50 17.95 10.23
CA ILE A 67 6.57 18.01 9.10
C ILE A 67 5.28 18.73 9.52
N PHE A 68 4.66 18.32 10.63
CA PHE A 68 3.41 18.92 11.09
C PHE A 68 3.53 20.39 11.49
N LYS A 69 4.72 20.83 11.92
CA LYS A 69 5.02 22.25 12.18
C LYS A 69 5.15 23.09 10.91
N THR A 70 5.44 22.46 9.77
CA THR A 70 5.57 23.13 8.47
C THR A 70 4.22 23.30 7.78
N MET A 71 3.23 22.48 8.14
CA MET A 71 1.87 22.51 7.61
C MET A 71 1.02 23.58 8.27
N ASP A 72 0.06 24.14 7.53
CA ASP A 72 -0.97 24.97 8.13
C ASP A 72 -1.98 24.14 8.96
N GLU A 73 -2.82 24.81 9.75
CA GLU A 73 -3.75 24.14 10.65
C GLU A 73 -4.88 23.37 9.91
N GLY A 74 -5.26 23.83 8.71
CA GLY A 74 -6.21 23.17 7.83
C GLY A 74 -5.62 21.92 7.17
N GLU A 75 -4.43 22.03 6.57
CA GLU A 75 -3.63 20.97 6.00
C GLU A 75 -3.34 19.87 7.02
N ARG A 76 -2.97 20.25 8.25
CA ARG A 76 -2.77 19.31 9.35
C ARG A 76 -4.05 18.53 9.67
N ARG A 77 -5.20 19.21 9.78
CA ARG A 77 -6.49 18.55 10.03
C ARG A 77 -6.85 17.60 8.90
N ILE A 78 -6.73 18.03 7.64
CA ILE A 78 -7.02 17.19 6.47
C ILE A 78 -6.10 15.97 6.44
N THR A 79 -4.82 16.16 6.73
CA THR A 79 -3.81 15.08 6.79
C THR A 79 -4.17 14.05 7.86
N LEU A 80 -4.44 14.46 9.10
CA LEU A 80 -4.81 13.53 10.17
C LEU A 80 -6.13 12.79 9.89
N VAL A 81 -7.16 13.49 9.41
CA VAL A 81 -8.45 12.88 9.05
C VAL A 81 -8.28 11.89 7.89
N SER A 82 -7.48 12.22 6.89
CA SER A 82 -7.22 11.33 5.76
C SER A 82 -6.42 10.09 6.18
N MET A 83 -5.39 10.24 7.03
CA MET A 83 -4.63 9.11 7.59
C MET A 83 -5.55 8.15 8.35
N TYR A 84 -6.43 8.68 9.20
CA TYR A 84 -7.40 7.86 9.93
C TYR A 84 -8.36 7.11 8.99
N LYS A 85 -8.94 7.82 8.00
CA LYS A 85 -9.86 7.22 7.03
C LYS A 85 -9.19 6.13 6.19
N VAL A 86 -7.98 6.39 5.69
CA VAL A 86 -7.20 5.42 4.91
C VAL A 86 -6.90 4.18 5.74
N ASN A 87 -6.50 4.36 7.01
CA ASN A 87 -6.24 3.26 7.90
C ASN A 87 -7.49 2.39 8.17
N GLN A 88 -8.62 3.04 8.44
CA GLN A 88 -9.89 2.34 8.66
C GLN A 88 -10.31 1.54 7.42
N ASN A 89 -10.20 2.15 6.24
CA ASN A 89 -10.50 1.49 4.97
C ASN A 89 -9.54 0.32 4.70
N ASN A 90 -8.24 0.48 4.93
CA ASN A 90 -7.27 -0.61 4.77
C ASN A 90 -7.57 -1.79 5.69
N THR A 91 -7.94 -1.52 6.94
CA THR A 91 -8.33 -2.56 7.90
C THR A 91 -9.58 -3.30 7.44
N ALA A 92 -10.61 -2.57 6.98
CA ALA A 92 -11.84 -3.16 6.47
C ALA A 92 -11.60 -4.01 5.21
N LEU A 93 -10.78 -3.50 4.26
CA LEU A 93 -10.42 -4.23 3.05
C LEU A 93 -9.60 -5.48 3.35
N LEU A 94 -8.68 -5.46 4.31
CA LEU A 94 -7.94 -6.64 4.74
C LEU A 94 -8.88 -7.72 5.30
N LEU A 95 -9.86 -7.35 6.12
CA LEU A 95 -10.87 -8.29 6.63
C LEU A 95 -11.69 -8.91 5.50
N ILE A 96 -12.14 -8.10 4.55
CA ILE A 96 -12.88 -8.60 3.37
C ILE A 96 -12.01 -9.59 2.58
N ASN A 97 -10.72 -9.32 2.37
CA ASN A 97 -9.82 -10.24 1.66
C ASN A 97 -9.64 -11.57 2.41
N ILE A 98 -9.48 -11.55 3.73
CA ILE A 98 -9.37 -12.77 4.54
C ILE A 98 -10.63 -13.63 4.39
N ILE A 99 -11.82 -13.01 4.47
CA ILE A 99 -13.11 -13.71 4.31
C ILE A 99 -13.23 -14.29 2.89
N LEU A 100 -12.93 -13.51 1.85
CA LEU A 100 -13.04 -13.95 0.46
C LEU A 100 -12.08 -15.09 0.13
N ILE A 101 -10.83 -15.02 0.59
CA ILE A 101 -9.83 -16.08 0.35
C ILE A 101 -10.18 -17.35 1.15
N GLY A 102 -10.67 -17.20 2.38
CA GLY A 102 -11.18 -18.32 3.16
C GLY A 102 -12.34 -19.03 2.46
N ALA A 103 -13.33 -18.26 1.98
CA ALA A 103 -14.45 -18.81 1.21
C ALA A 103 -13.98 -19.47 -0.10
N PHE A 104 -13.07 -18.83 -0.83
CA PHE A 104 -12.52 -19.40 -2.08
C PHE A 104 -11.76 -20.70 -1.85
N SER A 105 -11.00 -20.81 -0.75
CA SER A 105 -10.29 -22.03 -0.38
C SER A 105 -11.23 -23.21 -0.14
N ILE A 106 -12.37 -22.95 0.53
CA ILE A 106 -13.41 -23.95 0.80
C ILE A 106 -14.12 -24.36 -0.51
N LEU A 107 -14.50 -23.40 -1.33
CA LEU A 107 -15.27 -23.65 -2.55
C LEU A 107 -14.46 -24.34 -3.65
N SER A 108 -13.14 -24.09 -3.68
CA SER A 108 -12.27 -24.57 -4.75
C SER A 108 -11.43 -25.80 -4.35
N ASP A 109 -11.50 -26.22 -3.08
CA ASP A 109 -10.67 -27.27 -2.47
C ASP A 109 -9.15 -27.04 -2.63
N VAL A 110 -8.75 -25.78 -2.88
CA VAL A 110 -7.35 -25.38 -3.01
C VAL A 110 -6.86 -24.85 -1.67
N ASN A 111 -5.74 -25.39 -1.20
CA ASN A 111 -5.12 -24.94 0.05
C ASN A 111 -4.55 -23.51 -0.09
N GLN A 112 -5.14 -22.56 0.64
CA GLN A 112 -4.71 -21.16 0.71
C GLN A 112 -4.09 -20.77 2.07
N THR A 113 -3.63 -21.75 2.87
CA THR A 113 -3.11 -21.53 4.23
C THR A 113 -1.98 -20.51 4.27
N VAL A 114 -1.03 -20.57 3.33
CA VAL A 114 0.10 -19.63 3.26
C VAL A 114 -0.41 -18.20 3.03
N THR A 115 -1.35 -18.02 2.10
CA THR A 115 -1.97 -16.73 1.80
C THR A 115 -2.67 -16.14 3.02
N LEU A 116 -3.42 -16.97 3.75
CA LEU A 116 -4.12 -16.56 4.97
C LEU A 116 -3.15 -16.15 6.08
N ILE A 117 -2.05 -16.88 6.29
CA ILE A 117 -1.02 -16.51 7.27
C ILE A 117 -0.43 -15.12 6.95
N ILE A 118 -0.09 -14.86 5.68
CA ILE A 118 0.46 -13.56 5.26
C ILE A 118 -0.55 -12.43 5.54
N LEU A 119 -1.83 -12.65 5.22
CA LEU A 119 -2.88 -11.65 5.46
C LEU A 119 -3.11 -11.39 6.96
N ILE A 120 -3.02 -12.41 7.80
CA ILE A 120 -3.12 -12.27 9.26
C ILE A 120 -1.93 -11.47 9.81
N ILE A 121 -0.71 -11.72 9.34
CA ILE A 121 0.47 -10.92 9.70
C ILE A 121 0.27 -9.46 9.30
N LEU A 122 -0.21 -9.20 8.07
CA LEU A 122 -0.49 -7.85 7.59
C LEU A 122 -1.59 -7.16 8.41
N PHE A 123 -2.67 -7.86 8.72
CA PHE A 123 -3.73 -7.34 9.59
C PHE A 123 -3.19 -6.97 10.97
N THR A 124 -2.38 -7.85 11.54
CA THR A 124 -1.74 -7.67 12.85
C THR A 124 -0.81 -6.46 12.83
N TYR A 125 0.02 -6.32 11.79
CA TYR A 125 0.90 -5.16 11.60
C TYR A 125 0.10 -3.84 11.49
N ASN A 126 -0.96 -3.82 10.67
CA ASN A 126 -1.80 -2.62 10.51
C ASN A 126 -2.51 -2.21 11.80
N ARG A 127 -2.82 -3.16 12.70
CA ARG A 127 -3.45 -2.88 13.99
C ARG A 127 -2.45 -2.53 15.10
N LEU A 128 -1.33 -3.23 15.18
CA LEU A 128 -0.31 -3.04 16.23
C LEU A 128 0.44 -1.73 16.07
N PHE A 129 0.77 -1.31 14.85
CA PHE A 129 1.54 -0.06 14.62
C PHE A 129 0.80 1.21 15.08
N ILE A 130 -0.51 1.13 15.36
CA ILE A 130 -1.33 2.26 15.82
C ILE A 130 -1.33 2.37 17.35
N LYS A 131 -1.01 1.29 18.08
CA LYS A 131 -0.66 1.39 19.49
C LYS A 131 0.81 1.81 19.57
N GLY A 132 1.05 3.10 19.32
CA GLY A 132 2.31 3.72 19.68
C GLY A 132 2.44 3.77 21.20
N GLU A 133 3.13 2.78 21.75
CA GLU A 133 4.08 3.04 22.84
C GLU A 133 5.44 3.40 22.23
#